data_AF-A0A2V6U8B4-F1
#
_entry.id   AF-A0A2V6U8B4-F1
#
_cell.length_a   1.000
_cell.length_b   1.000
_cell.length_c   1.000
_cell.angle_alpha   90.00
_cell.angle_beta   90.00
_cell.angle_gamma   90.00
#
_symmetry.space_group_name_H-M   'P 1'
#
loop_
_entity.id
_entity.type
_entity.pdbx_description
1 polymer ?
#
loop_
_entity_poly.entity_id
_entity_poly.type
_entity_poly.pdbx_seq_one_letter_code
_entity_poly.pdbx_strand_id
1 'polypeptide(L)'
;MQKTMAIHGRALILSAHLGNWEFLALAHRLMGFPATVVVRPLDAPWLDALAERLRCRAGVELIDKRGALRPVLGALRRGRLVALLLDQNASRREGVFASFFGRPASTPKSLAVLAMRTRTPVVPIFIYRTGIGRHRVVIHPSLFIDAAPDAELAVAELTQRCTSAIEAAIRVAPDQWLWIHNRWRTQPLAPIRPGA
;
A
#
# COMPACT_ATOMS: atom_id res chain seq x y z
N MET A 1 12.94 -3.92 8.32
CA MET A 1 12.22 -2.98 9.19
C MET A 1 13.16 -2.20 10.12
N GLN A 2 13.81 -2.86 11.10
CA GLN A 2 14.67 -2.16 12.08
C GLN A 2 15.74 -1.27 11.43
N LYS A 3 16.48 -1.78 10.42
CA LYS A 3 17.46 -0.99 9.66
C LYS A 3 16.85 0.27 9.03
N THR A 4 15.68 0.14 8.40
CA THR A 4 14.96 1.27 7.79
C THR A 4 14.56 2.31 8.84
N MET A 5 14.02 1.86 9.97
CA MET A 5 13.63 2.74 11.06
C MET A 5 14.84 3.40 11.74
N ALA A 6 15.96 2.71 11.88
CA ALA A 6 17.19 3.27 12.44
C ALA A 6 17.80 4.36 11.54
N ILE A 7 17.78 4.18 10.22
CA ILE A 7 18.35 5.13 9.27
C ILE A 7 17.43 6.35 9.07
N HIS A 8 16.12 6.11 8.94
CA HIS A 8 15.19 7.16 8.50
C HIS A 8 14.27 7.68 9.60
N GLY A 9 14.12 6.97 10.72
CA GLY A 9 13.16 7.28 11.79
C GLY A 9 11.69 7.08 11.41
N ARG A 10 11.39 6.61 10.19
CA ARG A 10 10.04 6.50 9.62
C ARG A 10 10.03 5.52 8.45
N ALA A 11 8.87 4.93 8.17
CA ALA A 11 8.66 4.08 7.02
C ALA A 11 7.21 4.13 6.53
N LEU A 12 7.05 4.04 5.23
CA LEU A 12 5.77 3.76 4.60
C LEU A 12 5.65 2.27 4.36
N ILE A 13 4.50 1.68 4.63
CA ILE A 13 4.26 0.25 4.44
C ILE A 13 3.42 0.05 3.19
N LEU A 14 3.94 -0.75 2.27
CA LEU A 14 3.21 -1.29 1.14
C LEU A 14 2.64 -2.65 1.52
N SER A 15 1.34 -2.85 1.31
CA SER A 15 0.73 -4.17 1.37
C SER A 15 -0.31 -4.36 0.27
N ALA A 16 -1.02 -5.48 0.31
CA ALA A 16 -2.08 -5.84 -0.61
C ALA A 16 -3.21 -6.56 0.13
N HIS A 17 -4.36 -6.72 -0.52
CA HIS A 17 -5.46 -7.56 -0.06
C HIS A 17 -5.10 -9.05 -0.24
N LEU A 18 -4.03 -9.49 0.42
CA LEU A 18 -3.44 -10.82 0.36
C LEU A 18 -3.50 -11.47 1.76
N GLY A 19 -3.90 -12.74 1.81
CA GLY A 19 -4.03 -13.47 3.07
C GLY A 19 -5.13 -12.86 3.96
N ASN A 20 -4.78 -12.48 5.19
CA ASN A 20 -5.64 -11.72 6.09
C ASN A 20 -4.94 -10.42 6.48
N TRP A 21 -5.07 -9.39 5.64
CA TRP A 21 -4.41 -8.09 5.83
C TRP A 21 -4.90 -7.35 7.08
N GLU A 22 -6.11 -7.62 7.58
CA GLU A 22 -6.57 -7.07 8.86
C GLU A 22 -5.70 -7.59 10.01
N PHE A 23 -5.36 -8.88 10.01
CA PHE A 23 -4.43 -9.44 11.00
C PHE A 23 -3.04 -8.83 10.90
N LEU A 24 -2.58 -8.45 9.70
CA LEU A 24 -1.31 -7.74 9.56
C LEU A 24 -1.35 -6.37 10.28
N ALA A 25 -2.45 -5.63 10.15
CA ALA A 25 -2.63 -4.36 10.87
C ALA A 25 -2.66 -4.56 12.39
N LEU A 26 -3.31 -5.62 12.89
CA LEU A 26 -3.33 -5.95 14.32
C LEU A 26 -1.96 -6.42 14.83
N ALA A 27 -1.22 -7.17 14.00
CA ALA A 27 0.10 -7.71 14.32
C ALA A 27 1.22 -6.67 14.28
N HIS A 28 0.94 -5.39 13.98
CA HIS A 28 1.99 -4.38 13.80
C HIS A 28 2.91 -4.21 15.02
N ARG A 29 2.38 -4.41 16.24
CA ARG A 29 3.16 -4.37 17.47
C ARG A 29 4.28 -5.42 17.51
N LEU A 30 4.11 -6.56 16.83
CA LEU A 30 5.16 -7.58 16.69
C LEU A 30 6.35 -7.05 15.88
N MET A 31 6.16 -6.01 15.07
CA MET A 31 7.24 -5.33 14.34
C MET A 31 8.00 -4.32 15.21
N GLY A 32 7.52 -4.02 16.42
CA GLY A 32 8.17 -3.11 17.37
C GLY A 32 7.90 -1.62 17.16
N PHE A 33 7.01 -1.25 16.23
CA PHE A 33 6.72 0.15 15.91
C PHE A 33 5.22 0.39 15.84
N PRO A 34 4.71 1.53 16.33
CA PRO A 34 3.30 1.89 16.22
C PRO A 34 2.90 2.11 14.76
N ALA A 35 1.67 1.71 14.40
CA ALA A 35 1.17 1.82 13.04
C ALA A 35 0.00 2.79 12.90
N THR A 36 -0.07 3.40 11.74
CA THR A 36 -1.15 4.25 11.27
C THR A 36 -1.62 3.71 9.92
N VAL A 37 -2.93 3.57 9.72
CA VAL A 37 -3.49 3.06 8.46
C VAL A 37 -4.36 4.15 7.83
N VAL A 38 -4.13 4.40 6.55
CA VAL A 38 -4.99 5.29 5.76
C VAL A 38 -6.15 4.45 5.25
N VAL A 39 -7.37 4.75 5.69
CA VAL A 39 -8.56 3.96 5.37
C VAL A 39 -9.61 4.80 4.65
N ARG A 40 -10.37 4.15 3.77
CA ARG A 40 -11.67 4.64 3.31
C ARG A 40 -12.73 3.97 4.19
N PRO A 41 -13.72 4.72 4.71
CA PRO A 41 -14.87 4.11 5.38
C PRO A 41 -15.49 3.02 4.51
N LEU A 42 -15.82 1.88 5.12
CA LEU A 42 -16.54 0.79 4.46
C LEU A 42 -17.98 1.23 4.17
N ASP A 43 -18.55 0.69 3.09
CA ASP A 43 -19.89 1.08 2.65
C ASP A 43 -21.00 0.61 3.62
N ALA A 44 -20.72 -0.44 4.40
CA ALA A 44 -21.59 -0.93 5.47
C ALA A 44 -21.17 -0.32 6.84
N PRO A 45 -21.98 0.58 7.44
CA PRO A 45 -21.58 1.32 8.64
C PRO A 45 -21.27 0.44 9.86
N TRP A 46 -22.03 -0.64 10.06
CA TRP A 46 -21.81 -1.55 11.18
C TRP A 46 -20.47 -2.30 11.05
N LEU A 47 -20.07 -2.63 9.82
CA LEU A 47 -18.81 -3.31 9.53
C LEU A 47 -17.65 -2.34 9.67
N ASP A 48 -17.83 -1.09 9.24
CA ASP A 48 -16.87 0.00 9.44
C ASP A 48 -16.57 0.22 10.93
N ALA A 49 -17.63 0.36 11.74
CA ALA A 49 -17.52 0.53 13.19
C ALA A 49 -16.84 -0.68 13.87
N LEU A 50 -17.14 -1.91 13.42
CA LEU A 50 -16.48 -3.11 13.92
C LEU A 50 -14.98 -3.11 13.58
N ALA A 51 -14.64 -2.81 12.32
CA ALA A 51 -13.25 -2.77 11.85
C ALA A 51 -12.45 -1.68 12.58
N GLU A 52 -13.02 -0.48 12.72
CA GLU A 52 -12.45 0.60 13.51
C GLU A 52 -12.20 0.15 14.96
N ARG A 53 -13.20 -0.42 15.64
CA ARG A 53 -13.07 -0.89 17.02
C ARG A 53 -11.93 -1.89 17.18
N LEU A 54 -11.79 -2.85 16.27
CA LEU A 54 -10.74 -3.87 16.32
C LEU A 54 -9.34 -3.26 16.11
N ARG A 55 -9.19 -2.38 15.12
CA ARG A 55 -7.92 -1.70 14.82
C ARG A 55 -7.49 -0.77 15.95
N CYS A 56 -8.41 0.04 16.48
CA CYS A 56 -8.14 0.94 17.60
C CYS A 56 -7.79 0.19 18.89
N ARG A 57 -8.45 -0.94 19.19
CA ARG A 57 -8.07 -1.80 20.33
C ARG A 57 -6.65 -2.38 20.20
N ALA A 58 -6.19 -2.62 18.97
CA ALA A 58 -4.80 -3.01 18.72
C ALA A 58 -3.80 -1.82 18.74
N GLY A 59 -4.27 -0.59 18.94
CA GLY A 59 -3.45 0.63 18.96
C GLY A 59 -3.08 1.18 17.59
N VAL A 60 -3.79 0.76 16.54
CA VAL A 60 -3.66 1.36 15.21
C VAL A 60 -4.34 2.71 15.19
N GLU A 61 -3.62 3.74 14.72
CA GLU A 61 -4.21 5.06 14.44
C GLU A 61 -4.84 5.03 13.04
N LEU A 62 -6.07 5.51 12.91
CA LEU A 62 -6.77 5.54 11.63
C LEU A 62 -6.78 6.96 11.09
N ILE A 63 -6.46 7.10 9.80
CA ILE A 63 -6.55 8.37 9.08
C ILE A 63 -7.54 8.18 7.93
N ASP A 64 -8.55 9.04 7.85
CA ASP A 64 -9.45 9.08 6.69
C ASP A 64 -8.66 9.47 5.43
N LYS A 65 -8.90 8.75 4.33
CA LYS A 65 -8.29 9.03 3.03
C LYS A 65 -8.51 10.49 2.58
N ARG A 66 -9.65 11.11 2.90
CA ARG A 66 -9.97 12.51 2.60
C ARG A 66 -9.15 13.43 3.51
N GLY A 67 -8.31 14.26 2.91
CA GLY A 67 -7.45 15.18 3.68
C GLY A 67 -6.29 14.48 4.42
N ALA A 68 -5.99 13.21 4.09
CA ALA A 68 -5.00 12.39 4.79
C ALA A 68 -3.58 12.98 4.86
N LEU A 69 -3.21 13.88 3.94
CA LEU A 69 -1.83 14.33 3.79
C LEU A 69 -1.25 14.92 5.09
N ARG A 70 -1.95 15.86 5.74
CA ARG A 70 -1.46 16.49 6.97
C ARG A 70 -1.34 15.49 8.14
N PRO A 71 -2.39 14.69 8.46
CA PRO A 71 -2.29 13.64 9.47
C PRO A 71 -1.17 12.64 9.21
N VAL A 72 -0.99 12.20 7.96
CA VAL A 72 0.06 11.25 7.57
C VAL A 72 1.45 11.83 7.82
N LEU A 73 1.69 13.09 7.45
CA LEU A 73 2.95 13.77 7.74
C LEU A 73 3.21 13.85 9.26
N GLY A 74 2.17 14.12 10.04
CA GLY A 74 2.24 14.10 11.50
C GLY A 74 2.63 12.72 12.05
N ALA A 75 1.99 11.66 11.55
CA ALA A 75 2.29 10.28 11.95
C ALA A 75 3.74 9.89 11.62
N LEU A 76 4.23 10.21 10.42
CA LEU A 76 5.62 9.95 10.03
C LEU A 76 6.63 10.70 10.90
N ARG A 77 6.34 11.95 11.30
CA ARG A 77 7.21 12.72 12.22
C ARG A 77 7.26 12.11 13.62
N ARG A 78 6.19 11.45 14.07
CA ARG A 78 6.14 10.69 15.32
C ARG A 78 6.79 9.30 15.20
N GLY A 79 7.46 8.99 14.09
CA GLY A 79 8.11 7.71 13.85
C GLY A 79 7.15 6.53 13.71
N ARG A 80 5.89 6.80 13.33
CA ARG A 80 4.90 5.75 13.09
C ARG A 80 5.06 5.17 11.70
N LEU A 81 4.79 3.87 11.58
CA LEU A 81 4.61 3.22 10.29
C LEU A 81 3.30 3.71 9.67
N VAL A 82 3.30 4.12 8.41
CA VAL A 82 2.04 4.47 7.71
C VAL A 82 1.78 3.46 6.60
N ALA A 83 0.70 2.68 6.73
CA ALA A 83 0.39 1.58 5.82
C ALA A 83 -0.70 1.92 4.80
N LEU A 84 -0.46 1.51 3.55
CA LEU A 84 -1.38 1.62 2.42
C LEU A 84 -1.41 0.32 1.61
N LEU A 85 -2.60 -0.03 1.10
CA LEU A 85 -2.80 -1.13 0.15
C LEU A 85 -2.91 -0.56 -1.28
N LEU A 86 -2.14 -1.10 -2.23
CA LEU A 86 -1.98 -0.52 -3.58
C LEU A 86 -2.51 -1.42 -4.71
N ASP A 87 -3.07 -2.56 -4.38
CA ASP A 87 -3.45 -3.61 -5.31
C ASP A 87 -4.86 -3.46 -5.88
N GLN A 88 -5.56 -2.36 -5.59
CA GLN A 88 -6.89 -2.08 -6.16
C GLN A 88 -6.85 -1.07 -7.31
N ASN A 89 -7.78 -1.21 -8.26
CA ASN A 89 -7.93 -0.26 -9.37
C ASN A 89 -8.16 1.19 -8.88
N ALA A 90 -7.30 2.11 -9.30
CA ALA A 90 -7.48 3.55 -9.10
C ALA A 90 -8.26 4.19 -10.25
N SER A 91 -8.94 5.30 -9.97
CA SER A 91 -9.48 6.15 -11.03
C SER A 91 -8.33 6.72 -11.89
N ARG A 92 -8.63 7.12 -13.14
CA ARG A 92 -7.62 7.67 -14.06
C ARG A 92 -6.86 8.88 -13.48
N ARG A 93 -7.53 9.71 -12.67
CA ARG A 93 -6.92 10.90 -12.03
C ARG A 93 -6.00 10.55 -10.86
N GLU A 94 -6.34 9.50 -10.11
CA GLU A 94 -5.62 9.07 -8.91
C GLU A 94 -4.55 8.02 -9.19
N GLY A 95 -4.56 7.40 -10.37
CA GLY A 95 -3.68 6.31 -10.74
C GLY A 95 -2.55 6.71 -11.68
N VAL A 96 -1.53 5.85 -11.74
CA VAL A 96 -0.60 5.73 -12.87
C VAL A 96 -0.68 4.30 -13.39
N PHE A 97 -0.42 4.10 -14.68
CA PHE A 97 -0.43 2.75 -15.26
C PHE A 97 0.88 2.05 -14.93
N ALA A 98 0.78 0.97 -14.17
CA ALA A 98 1.87 0.03 -13.92
C ALA A 98 1.55 -1.30 -14.61
N SER A 99 2.58 -2.00 -15.10
CA SER A 99 2.44 -3.38 -15.55
C SER A 99 2.13 -4.26 -14.33
N PHE A 100 1.01 -4.98 -14.40
CA PHE A 100 0.56 -5.94 -13.40
C PHE A 100 0.20 -7.26 -14.11
N PHE A 101 1.02 -8.29 -13.92
CA PHE A 101 0.97 -9.58 -14.61
C PHE A 101 0.98 -9.43 -16.14
N GLY A 102 1.84 -8.53 -16.65
CA GLY A 102 1.99 -8.26 -18.08
C GLY A 102 0.87 -7.40 -18.70
N ARG A 103 -0.08 -6.91 -17.89
CA ARG A 103 -1.20 -6.07 -18.34
C ARG A 103 -1.16 -4.70 -17.66
N PRO A 104 -1.44 -3.59 -18.37
CA PRO A 104 -1.48 -2.27 -17.75
C PRO A 104 -2.64 -2.18 -16.75
N ALA A 105 -2.33 -1.82 -15.50
CA ALA A 105 -3.32 -1.62 -14.44
C ALA A 105 -3.19 -0.21 -13.84
N SER A 106 -4.33 0.49 -13.75
CA SER A 106 -4.40 1.80 -13.07
C SER A 106 -4.16 1.61 -11.57
N THR A 107 -3.02 2.06 -11.09
CA THR A 107 -2.51 1.81 -9.74
C THR A 107 -2.42 3.09 -8.93
N PRO A 108 -2.92 3.15 -7.68
CA PRO A 108 -2.88 4.36 -6.87
C PRO A 108 -1.46 4.91 -6.74
N LYS A 109 -1.26 6.18 -7.11
CA LYS A 109 0.05 6.84 -7.01
C LYS A 109 0.34 7.45 -5.63
N SER A 110 -0.61 7.37 -4.70
CA SER A 110 -0.56 8.07 -3.40
C SER A 110 0.65 7.69 -2.55
N LEU A 111 0.99 6.40 -2.47
CA LEU A 111 2.15 5.93 -1.72
C LEU A 111 3.46 6.44 -2.31
N ALA A 112 3.61 6.37 -3.64
CA ALA A 112 4.80 6.86 -4.32
C ALA A 112 4.94 8.38 -4.17
N VAL A 113 3.86 9.13 -4.37
CA VAL A 113 3.84 10.59 -4.15
C VAL A 113 4.25 10.94 -2.71
N LEU A 114 3.71 10.21 -1.73
CA LEU A 114 4.04 10.43 -0.33
C LEU A 114 5.50 10.10 -0.03
N ALA A 115 6.01 8.98 -0.54
CA ALA A 115 7.41 8.56 -0.40
C ALA A 115 8.36 9.62 -0.95
N MET A 116 8.11 10.11 -2.17
CA MET A 116 8.93 11.13 -2.82
C MET A 116 8.89 12.47 -2.08
N ARG A 117 7.68 12.96 -1.74
CA ARG A 117 7.52 14.24 -1.03
C ARG A 117 8.16 14.25 0.34
N THR A 118 8.11 13.10 1.03
CA THR A 118 8.64 13.01 2.38
C THR A 118 10.07 12.55 2.41
N ARG A 119 10.61 11.96 1.33
CA ARG A 119 11.84 11.16 1.34
C ARG A 119 11.77 10.03 2.37
N THR A 120 10.66 9.29 2.35
CA THR A 120 10.43 8.14 3.24
C THR A 120 10.51 6.85 2.43
N PRO A 121 11.30 5.86 2.86
CA PRO A 121 11.34 4.55 2.20
C PRO A 121 10.02 3.80 2.33
N VAL A 122 9.70 3.04 1.29
CA VAL A 122 8.55 2.14 1.25
C VAL A 122 9.02 0.73 1.59
N VAL A 123 8.43 0.09 2.60
CA VAL A 123 8.75 -1.29 3.00
C VAL A 123 7.57 -2.19 2.62
N PRO A 124 7.72 -3.10 1.65
CA PRO A 124 6.70 -4.09 1.35
C PRO A 124 6.57 -5.11 2.47
N ILE A 125 5.34 -5.33 2.94
CA ILE A 125 5.01 -6.30 3.97
C ILE A 125 3.75 -7.04 3.57
N PHE A 126 3.83 -8.36 3.54
CA PHE A 126 2.73 -9.22 3.15
C PHE A 126 2.47 -10.27 4.22
N ILE A 127 1.23 -10.76 4.27
CA ILE A 127 0.80 -11.77 5.22
C ILE A 127 0.19 -12.95 4.47
N TYR A 128 0.53 -14.16 4.91
CA TYR A 128 0.09 -15.41 4.32
C TYR A 128 -0.56 -16.29 5.37
N ARG A 129 -1.67 -16.93 5.02
CA ARG A 129 -2.22 -18.05 5.79
C ARG A 129 -1.34 -19.28 5.53
N THR A 130 -0.89 -19.94 6.60
CA THR A 130 0.00 -21.11 6.54
C THR A 130 -0.62 -22.36 7.20
N GLY A 131 -1.88 -22.24 7.64
CA GLY A 131 -2.65 -23.28 8.30
C GLY A 131 -3.78 -22.66 9.11
N ILE A 132 -4.60 -23.49 9.76
CA ILE A 132 -5.70 -23.02 10.60
C ILE A 132 -5.13 -22.16 11.74
N GLY A 133 -5.60 -20.91 11.83
CA GLY A 133 -5.14 -19.93 12.82
C GLY A 133 -3.69 -19.42 12.64
N ARG A 134 -2.90 -19.99 11.72
CA ARG A 134 -1.47 -19.67 11.57
C ARG A 134 -1.20 -18.73 10.40
N HIS A 135 -0.49 -17.65 10.68
CA HIS A 135 -0.16 -16.62 9.71
C HIS A 135 1.35 -16.37 9.70
N ARG A 136 1.91 -16.11 8.52
CA ARG A 136 3.30 -15.71 8.34
C ARG A 136 3.34 -14.31 7.75
N VAL A 137 4.01 -13.39 8.45
CA VAL A 137 4.30 -12.05 7.93
C VAL A 137 5.68 -12.07 7.30
N VAL A 138 5.79 -11.56 6.07
CA VAL A 138 7.04 -11.46 5.32
C VAL A 138 7.32 -9.99 5.07
N ILE A 139 8.51 -9.54 5.48
CA ILE A 139 8.99 -8.17 5.32
C ILE A 139 10.08 -8.19 4.24
N HIS A 140 9.90 -7.38 3.20
CA HIS A 140 10.84 -7.29 2.09
C HIS A 140 11.81 -6.10 2.26
N PRO A 141 12.90 -6.06 1.47
CA PRO A 141 13.77 -4.90 1.39
C PRO A 141 13.00 -3.61 1.06
N SER A 142 13.43 -2.49 1.63
CA SER A 142 12.80 -1.20 1.36
C SER A 142 13.08 -0.73 -0.07
N LEU A 143 12.04 -0.19 -0.70
CA LEU A 143 12.09 0.52 -1.97
C LEU A 143 12.32 2.00 -1.69
N PHE A 144 13.33 2.57 -2.35
CA PHE A 144 13.65 3.99 -2.28
C PHE A 144 14.14 4.47 -3.65
N ILE A 145 13.89 5.74 -3.97
CA ILE A 145 14.43 6.41 -5.14
C ILE A 145 15.21 7.61 -4.62
N ASP A 146 16.54 7.55 -4.75
CA ASP A 146 17.46 8.58 -4.21
C ASP A 146 17.38 9.89 -5.01
N ALA A 147 17.32 9.77 -6.34
CA ALA A 147 17.24 10.90 -7.24
C ALA A 147 16.48 10.47 -8.50
N ALA A 148 15.60 11.35 -8.97
CA ALA A 148 14.95 11.21 -10.26
C ALA A 148 14.98 12.58 -10.96
N PRO A 149 15.27 12.62 -12.26
CA PRO A 149 15.31 13.87 -13.02
C PRO A 149 13.93 14.51 -13.16
N ASP A 150 12.87 13.71 -13.07
CA ASP A 150 11.48 14.16 -13.15
C ASP A 150 10.63 13.50 -12.06
N ALA A 151 9.77 14.29 -11.42
CA ALA A 151 8.95 13.84 -10.29
C ALA A 151 7.85 12.86 -10.71
N GLU A 152 7.28 13.01 -11.91
CA GLU A 152 6.24 12.11 -12.41
C GLU A 152 6.83 10.76 -12.79
N LEU A 153 7.99 10.75 -13.46
CA LEU A 153 8.74 9.53 -13.76
C LEU A 153 9.14 8.78 -12.48
N ALA A 154 9.60 9.49 -11.45
CA ALA A 154 9.93 8.89 -10.16
C ALA A 154 8.70 8.20 -9.52
N VAL A 155 7.54 8.88 -9.56
CA VAL A 155 6.29 8.35 -9.03
C VAL A 155 5.84 7.12 -9.81
N ALA A 156 5.93 7.15 -11.14
CA ALA A 156 5.61 6.01 -12.00
C ALA A 156 6.54 4.83 -11.72
N GLU A 157 7.85 5.07 -11.63
CA GLU A 157 8.85 4.05 -11.34
C GLU A 157 8.64 3.41 -9.96
N LEU A 158 8.48 4.20 -8.91
CA LEU A 158 8.24 3.66 -7.56
C LEU A 158 6.91 2.90 -7.51
N THR A 159 5.88 3.37 -8.21
CA THR A 159 4.61 2.65 -8.32
C THR A 159 4.79 1.32 -9.04
N GLN A 160 5.61 1.26 -10.09
CA GLN A 160 5.94 0.01 -10.77
C GLN A 160 6.70 -0.96 -9.85
N ARG A 161 7.70 -0.48 -9.10
CA ARG A 161 8.44 -1.30 -8.12
C ARG A 161 7.52 -1.86 -7.03
N CYS A 162 6.60 -1.03 -6.52
CA CYS A 162 5.57 -1.47 -5.56
C CYS A 162 4.65 -2.54 -6.18
N THR A 163 4.17 -2.31 -7.40
CA THR A 163 3.32 -3.25 -8.14
C THR A 163 4.03 -4.59 -8.36
N SER A 164 5.32 -4.55 -8.69
CA SER A 164 6.14 -5.75 -8.91
C SER A 164 6.36 -6.54 -7.61
N ALA A 165 6.51 -5.85 -6.48
CA ALA A 165 6.58 -6.49 -5.16
C ALA A 165 5.25 -7.18 -4.80
N ILE A 166 4.11 -6.55 -5.12
CA ILE A 166 2.79 -7.16 -4.96
C ILE A 166 2.65 -8.40 -5.85
N GLU A 167 3.05 -8.32 -7.13
CA GLU A 167 3.02 -9.49 -8.02
C GLU A 167 3.83 -10.65 -7.46
N ALA A 168 5.07 -10.40 -7.03
CA ALA A 168 5.92 -11.42 -6.45
C ALA A 168 5.26 -12.06 -5.22
N ALA A 169 4.64 -11.23 -4.37
CA ALA A 169 3.93 -11.71 -3.19
C ALA A 169 2.70 -12.58 -3.54
N ILE A 170 1.93 -12.19 -4.56
CA ILE A 170 0.77 -12.95 -5.04
C ILE A 170 1.22 -14.28 -5.66
N ARG A 171 2.33 -14.31 -6.43
CA ARG A 171 2.85 -15.56 -7.04
C ARG A 171 3.21 -16.63 -6.02
N VAL A 172 3.54 -16.24 -4.78
CA VAL A 172 3.81 -17.20 -3.69
C VAL A 172 2.53 -17.91 -3.23
N ALA A 173 1.39 -17.23 -3.22
CA ALA A 173 0.11 -17.78 -2.74
C ALA A 173 -1.06 -17.16 -3.53
N PRO A 174 -1.22 -17.52 -4.82
CA PRO A 174 -2.16 -16.87 -5.70
C PRO A 174 -3.61 -17.05 -5.23
N ASP A 175 -3.93 -18.15 -4.58
CA ASP A 175 -5.23 -18.45 -3.97
C ASP A 175 -5.64 -17.49 -2.84
N GLN A 176 -4.69 -16.73 -2.29
CA GLN A 176 -4.92 -15.86 -1.13
C GLN A 176 -5.13 -14.40 -1.47
N TRP A 177 -5.05 -14.01 -2.74
CA TRP A 177 -5.33 -12.63 -3.16
C TRP A 177 -6.82 -12.42 -3.37
N LEU A 178 -7.31 -11.21 -3.07
CA LEU A 178 -8.72 -10.86 -3.20
C LEU A 178 -9.12 -10.67 -4.68
N TRP A 179 -9.27 -11.77 -5.42
CA TRP A 179 -9.56 -11.80 -6.86
C TRP A 179 -10.89 -11.18 -7.28
N ILE A 180 -11.81 -10.96 -6.34
CA ILE A 180 -13.13 -10.39 -6.63
C ILE A 180 -13.09 -8.93 -7.11
N HIS A 181 -11.98 -8.21 -6.84
CA HIS A 181 -11.86 -6.83 -7.28
C HIS A 181 -11.50 -6.73 -8.75
N ASN A 182 -12.23 -5.92 -9.53
CA ASN A 182 -11.92 -5.68 -10.94
C ASN A 182 -10.66 -4.79 -11.09
N ARG A 183 -9.49 -5.42 -10.95
CA ARG A 183 -8.17 -4.78 -10.97
C ARG A 183 -7.87 -3.99 -12.25
N TRP A 184 -8.40 -4.43 -13.39
CA TRP A 184 -8.17 -3.82 -14.70
C TRP A 184 -9.37 -3.01 -15.20
N ARG A 185 -10.24 -2.51 -14.31
CA ARG A 185 -11.42 -1.73 -14.70
C ARG A 185 -11.06 -0.47 -15.50
N THR A 186 -10.04 0.26 -15.09
CA THR A 186 -9.59 1.48 -15.77
C THR A 186 -8.51 1.14 -16.79
N GLN A 187 -8.81 1.39 -18.07
CA GLN A 187 -7.93 1.10 -19.21
C GLN A 187 -7.15 2.34 -19.66
N PRO A 188 -5.93 2.21 -20.24
CA PRO A 188 -5.25 3.33 -20.88
C PRO A 188 -6.14 3.90 -22.01
N LEU A 189 -5.94 5.19 -22.34
CA LEU A 189 -6.62 5.74 -23.52
C LEU A 189 -6.09 5.01 -24.74
N ALA A 190 -6.98 4.69 -25.68
CA ALA A 190 -6.54 4.19 -26.98
C ALA A 190 -5.58 5.23 -27.60
N PRO A 191 -4.51 4.80 -28.30
CA PRO A 191 -3.73 5.72 -29.10
C PRO A 191 -4.69 6.47 -30.03
N ILE A 192 -4.57 7.79 -30.08
CA ILE A 192 -5.27 8.58 -31.11
C ILE A 192 -4.78 8.03 -32.45
N ARG A 193 -5.66 7.43 -33.24
CA ARG A 193 -5.32 7.07 -34.62
C ARG A 193 -5.07 8.38 -35.37
N PRO A 194 -3.89 8.59 -35.98
CA PRO A 194 -3.71 9.73 -36.85
C PRO A 194 -4.63 9.57 -38.08
N GLY A 195 -5.52 10.54 -38.32
CA GLY A 195 -6.30 10.66 -39.57
C GLY A 195 -7.76 10.19 -39.51
N ALA A 196 -8.61 10.88 -38.76
CA ALA A 196 -10.06 10.91 -38.99
C ALA A 196 -10.47 12.34 -39.38
#